data_AF-A0A0F6RK59-F1
#
_entry.id   AF-A0A0F6RK59-F1
#
_cell.length_a   1.000
_cell.length_b   1.000
_cell.length_c   1.000
_cell.angle_alpha   90.00
_cell.angle_beta   90.00
_cell.angle_gamma   90.00
#
_symmetry.space_group_name_H-M   'P 1'
#
loop_
_entity.id
_entity.type
_entity.pdbx_description
1 polymer ?
#
loop_
_entity_poly.entity_id
_entity_poly.type
_entity_poly.pdbx_seq_one_letter_code
_entity_poly.pdbx_strand_id
1 'polypeptide(L)'
;MTFNTSKIVIIMDMNNKTYEDIYSRIYNIVIEVFEVSEIPQPVLDFVFVNNYRSELSSLELLMQIEQEFDIEIPYYEGSKKIVTFKDLLEFVFEQKYNLEIAEYLKIRIKRKTLKLLLFLESKKIEISKFIEIFSSDTFSNNHQNIEKLILSLRHKSFDVSSIMSFSDIFKKDFLLSNLEQICQIYCFMNDQKISYFDVIEIIKSGYLDSCKQEIDDLSEKIRLQESEIKKLSLQLEKANQKLDLLRGQLNHLLDDI
;
A
#
# COMPACT_ATOMS: atom_id res chain seq x y z
N MET A 1 5.43 -5.17 -20.57
CA MET A 1 4.64 -6.36 -20.18
C MET A 1 3.50 -5.86 -19.32
N THR A 2 2.28 -6.33 -19.54
CA THR A 2 1.12 -6.02 -18.70
C THR A 2 1.04 -7.07 -17.59
N PHE A 3 1.21 -6.63 -16.34
CA PHE A 3 1.23 -7.47 -15.16
C PHE A 3 -0.16 -8.05 -14.88
N ASN A 4 -0.26 -9.37 -14.74
CA ASN A 4 -1.47 -10.01 -14.26
C ASN A 4 -1.44 -10.05 -12.72
N THR A 5 -1.86 -8.94 -12.11
CA THR A 5 -1.88 -8.63 -10.68
C THR A 5 -2.73 -9.58 -9.82
N SER A 6 -3.55 -10.42 -10.45
CA SER A 6 -4.55 -11.25 -9.79
C SER A 6 -3.99 -12.39 -8.93
N LYS A 7 -2.75 -12.84 -9.15
CA LYS A 7 -2.19 -14.03 -8.49
C LYS A 7 -1.38 -13.75 -7.22
N ILE A 8 -0.91 -12.51 -7.00
CA ILE A 8 -0.15 -12.13 -5.79
C ILE A 8 -1.09 -11.88 -4.59
N VAL A 9 -2.38 -11.62 -4.85
CA VAL A 9 -3.39 -11.24 -3.85
C VAL A 9 -3.80 -12.40 -2.92
N ILE A 10 -3.71 -13.65 -3.36
CA ILE A 10 -4.42 -14.78 -2.71
C ILE A 10 -3.69 -15.37 -1.49
N ILE A 11 -2.38 -15.13 -1.31
CA ILE A 11 -1.60 -15.75 -0.21
C ILE A 11 -1.62 -14.89 1.09
N MET A 12 -2.02 -13.61 1.03
CA MET A 12 -1.96 -12.68 2.19
C MET A 12 -3.24 -12.58 3.03
N ASP A 13 -4.33 -13.29 2.70
CA ASP A 13 -5.67 -12.83 3.06
C ASP A 13 -6.27 -13.33 4.40
N MET A 14 -5.75 -14.39 5.03
CA MET A 14 -6.43 -14.95 6.22
C MET A 14 -6.08 -14.28 7.56
N ASN A 15 -4.82 -13.91 7.81
CA ASN A 15 -4.46 -13.13 9.01
C ASN A 15 -4.80 -11.64 8.85
N ASN A 16 -4.73 -11.12 7.63
CA ASN A 16 -4.94 -9.70 7.33
C ASN A 16 -6.38 -9.24 7.60
N LYS A 17 -7.37 -10.11 7.35
CA LYS A 17 -8.78 -9.74 7.55
C LYS A 17 -9.09 -9.42 9.01
N THR A 18 -8.60 -10.22 9.95
CA THR A 18 -8.77 -9.98 11.39
C THR A 18 -8.13 -8.67 11.82
N TYR A 19 -6.88 -8.41 11.41
CA TYR A 19 -6.19 -7.16 11.74
C TYR A 19 -6.91 -5.91 11.20
N GLU A 20 -7.33 -5.94 9.93
CA GLU A 20 -8.02 -4.81 9.29
C GLU A 20 -9.43 -4.61 9.87
N ASP A 21 -10.13 -5.68 10.25
CA ASP A 21 -11.44 -5.62 10.89
C ASP A 21 -11.34 -4.96 12.27
N ILE A 22 -10.35 -5.35 13.10
CA ILE A 22 -10.10 -4.73 14.41
C ILE A 22 -9.69 -3.26 14.22
N TYR A 23 -8.76 -2.97 13.31
CA TYR A 23 -8.34 -1.61 13.01
C TYR A 23 -9.53 -0.73 12.62
N SER A 24 -10.40 -1.21 11.73
CA SER A 24 -11.55 -0.45 11.24
C SER A 24 -12.57 -0.16 12.34
N ARG A 25 -12.81 -1.12 13.25
CA ARG A 25 -13.71 -0.92 14.39
C ARG A 25 -13.17 0.13 15.36
N ILE A 26 -11.90 0.03 15.75
CA ILE A 26 -11.25 1.04 16.61
C ILE A 26 -11.27 2.41 15.93
N TYR A 27 -10.98 2.46 14.62
CA TYR A 27 -11.01 3.68 13.83
C TYR A 27 -12.37 4.37 13.86
N ASN A 28 -13.45 3.60 13.70
CA ASN A 28 -14.82 4.12 13.73
C ASN A 28 -15.19 4.63 15.13
N ILE A 29 -14.85 3.90 16.20
CA ILE A 29 -15.08 4.35 17.58
C ILE A 29 -14.38 5.68 17.83
N VAL A 30 -13.12 5.83 17.41
CA VAL A 30 -12.37 7.09 17.57
C VAL A 30 -13.04 8.23 16.81
N ILE A 31 -13.52 7.99 15.59
CA ILE A 31 -14.28 8.98 14.80
C ILE A 31 -15.56 9.39 15.52
N GLU A 32 -16.31 8.43 16.06
CA GLU A 32 -17.59 8.64 16.72
C GLU A 32 -17.42 9.42 18.05
N VAL A 33 -16.50 8.97 18.91
CA VAL A 33 -16.24 9.59 20.23
C VAL A 33 -15.73 11.02 20.10
N PHE A 34 -14.86 11.29 19.13
CA PHE A 34 -14.31 12.64 18.93
C PHE A 34 -15.09 13.48 17.93
N GLU A 35 -16.20 12.96 17.40
CA GLU A 35 -17.08 13.63 16.43
C GLU A 35 -16.31 14.20 15.22
N VAL A 36 -15.38 13.42 14.67
CA VAL A 36 -14.50 13.87 13.58
C VAL A 36 -14.74 13.10 12.30
N SER A 37 -14.67 13.79 11.16
CA SER A 37 -14.89 13.14 9.86
C SER A 37 -13.79 12.17 9.47
N GLU A 38 -12.55 12.41 9.91
CA GLU A 38 -11.41 11.54 9.65
C GLU A 38 -10.32 11.78 10.71
N ILE A 39 -9.57 10.74 11.08
CA ILE A 39 -8.38 10.87 11.92
C ILE A 39 -7.22 11.46 11.08
N PRO A 40 -6.53 12.51 11.56
CA PRO A 40 -5.34 13.05 10.91
C PRO A 40 -4.25 11.99 10.67
N GLN A 41 -3.57 12.08 9.52
CA GLN A 41 -2.42 11.24 9.22
C GLN A 41 -1.13 11.79 9.87
N PRO A 42 -0.19 10.93 10.32
CA PRO A 42 -0.27 9.47 10.29
C PRO A 42 -1.15 8.92 11.43
N VAL A 43 -2.13 8.08 11.10
CA VAL A 43 -3.15 7.61 12.08
C VAL A 43 -2.52 6.87 13.27
N LEU A 44 -1.50 6.06 13.06
CA LEU A 44 -0.91 5.26 14.15
C LEU A 44 -0.30 6.13 15.26
N ASP A 45 0.36 7.23 14.88
CA ASP A 45 0.99 8.15 15.83
C ASP A 45 0.01 9.23 16.33
N PHE A 46 -1.27 9.11 15.98
CA PHE A 46 -2.31 10.05 16.39
C PHE A 46 -2.49 10.00 17.90
N VAL A 47 -2.17 11.11 18.58
CA VAL A 47 -2.30 11.27 20.03
C VAL A 47 -3.72 11.71 20.39
N PHE A 48 -4.41 10.98 21.26
CA PHE A 48 -5.79 11.29 21.64
C PHE A 48 -5.92 12.57 22.49
N VAL A 49 -5.08 12.71 23.52
CA VAL A 49 -5.19 13.76 24.57
C VAL A 49 -4.90 15.17 24.04
N ASN A 50 -4.03 15.29 23.04
CA ASN A 50 -3.60 16.61 22.52
C ASN A 50 -4.48 17.12 21.37
N ASN A 51 -5.20 16.23 20.69
CA ASN A 51 -5.92 16.56 19.46
C ASN A 51 -7.42 16.76 19.67
N TYR A 52 -8.02 16.20 20.74
CA TYR A 52 -9.45 16.36 21.03
C TYR A 52 -9.76 16.60 22.52
N ARG A 53 -10.97 17.12 22.77
CA ARG A 53 -11.42 17.78 24.01
C ARG A 53 -11.37 16.87 25.25
N SER A 54 -10.65 17.33 26.28
CA SER A 54 -10.81 16.95 27.71
C SER A 54 -10.56 15.48 28.10
N GLU A 55 -10.17 15.26 29.34
CA GLU A 55 -9.96 13.92 29.93
C GLU A 55 -11.21 13.02 29.85
N LEU A 56 -12.41 13.62 29.75
CA LEU A 56 -13.69 12.92 29.64
C LEU A 56 -13.84 12.14 28.32
N SER A 57 -13.41 12.70 27.19
CA SER A 57 -13.50 12.01 25.89
C SER A 57 -12.52 10.84 25.79
N SER A 58 -11.37 10.92 26.47
CA SER A 58 -10.45 9.79 26.56
C SER A 58 -11.02 8.64 27.39
N LEU A 59 -11.76 8.92 28.47
CA LEU A 59 -12.43 7.88 29.26
C LEU A 59 -13.57 7.22 28.48
N GLU A 60 -14.37 8.02 27.78
CA GLU A 60 -15.45 7.52 26.93
C GLU A 60 -14.93 6.61 25.81
N LEU A 61 -13.81 6.99 25.18
CA LEU A 61 -13.12 6.14 24.21
C LEU A 61 -12.76 4.78 24.80
N LEU A 62 -12.11 4.75 25.97
CA LEU A 62 -11.69 3.50 26.59
C LEU A 62 -12.91 2.62 26.96
N MET A 63 -13.98 3.20 27.48
CA MET A 63 -15.21 2.47 27.81
C MET A 63 -15.87 1.84 26.57
N GLN A 64 -15.94 2.57 25.45
CA GLN A 64 -16.49 2.02 24.21
C GLN A 64 -15.62 0.88 23.65
N ILE A 65 -14.29 0.98 23.80
CA ILE A 65 -13.36 -0.09 23.42
C ILE A 65 -13.54 -1.33 24.30
N GLU A 66 -13.63 -1.16 25.62
CA GLU A 66 -13.92 -2.25 26.56
C GLU A 66 -15.20 -3.00 26.15
N GLN A 67 -16.26 -2.26 25.82
CA GLN A 67 -17.54 -2.82 25.41
C GLN A 67 -17.49 -3.53 24.05
N GLU A 68 -16.89 -2.91 23.03
CA GLU A 68 -16.83 -3.48 21.66
C GLU A 68 -16.00 -4.77 21.63
N PHE A 69 -14.88 -4.79 22.36
CA PHE A 69 -13.92 -5.90 22.32
C PHE A 69 -14.05 -6.85 23.50
N ASP A 70 -14.92 -6.57 24.47
CA ASP A 70 -15.11 -7.38 25.68
C ASP A 70 -13.75 -7.63 26.36
N ILE A 71 -13.12 -6.52 26.75
CA ILE A 71 -11.83 -6.43 27.46
C ILE A 71 -11.93 -5.46 28.64
N GLU A 72 -10.99 -5.53 29.58
CA GLU A 72 -10.90 -4.62 30.73
C GLU A 72 -9.61 -3.80 30.65
N ILE A 73 -9.72 -2.48 30.67
CA ILE A 73 -8.62 -1.52 30.61
C ILE A 73 -8.39 -0.95 32.01
N PRO A 74 -7.22 -1.18 32.63
CA PRO A 74 -6.97 -0.67 33.98
C PRO A 74 -6.92 0.87 34.02
N TYR A 75 -7.91 1.48 34.67
CA TYR A 75 -8.11 2.94 34.72
C TYR A 75 -6.98 3.77 35.35
N TYR A 76 -6.07 3.18 36.14
CA TYR A 76 -5.03 3.92 36.88
C TYR A 76 -3.63 3.88 36.24
N GLU A 77 -3.16 2.70 35.81
CA GLU A 77 -1.83 2.52 35.19
C GLU A 77 -1.88 2.10 33.72
N GLY A 78 -2.93 1.39 33.30
CA GLY A 78 -3.10 0.93 31.91
C GLY A 78 -3.57 2.04 30.97
N SER A 79 -4.55 2.84 31.41
CA SER A 79 -5.07 4.00 30.69
C SER A 79 -4.00 5.04 30.35
N LYS A 80 -3.01 5.25 31.24
CA LYS A 80 -1.90 6.19 31.02
C LYS A 80 -0.93 5.74 29.93
N LYS A 81 -0.91 4.45 29.57
CA LYS A 81 -0.06 3.91 28.52
C LYS A 81 -0.73 3.99 27.14
N ILE A 82 -2.05 4.12 27.08
CA ILE A 82 -2.80 4.24 25.84
C ILE A 82 -2.89 5.72 25.47
N VAL A 83 -1.88 6.22 24.74
CA VAL A 83 -1.76 7.64 24.37
C VAL A 83 -2.08 7.85 22.89
N THR A 84 -1.71 6.88 22.06
CA THR A 84 -1.83 6.92 20.61
C THR A 84 -2.77 5.85 20.07
N PHE A 85 -3.21 6.02 18.83
CA PHE A 85 -3.96 4.98 18.11
C PHE A 85 -3.20 3.66 18.04
N LYS A 86 -1.87 3.71 17.87
CA LYS A 86 -1.02 2.54 17.90
C LYS A 86 -1.09 1.81 19.24
N ASP A 87 -1.00 2.54 20.36
CA ASP A 87 -1.04 1.93 21.70
C ASP A 87 -2.39 1.24 21.94
N LEU A 88 -3.48 1.83 21.44
CA LEU A 88 -4.82 1.24 21.53
C LEU A 88 -4.94 -0.04 20.70
N LEU A 89 -4.43 -0.03 19.46
CA LEU A 89 -4.37 -1.23 18.63
C LEU A 89 -3.56 -2.34 19.29
N GLU A 90 -2.38 -2.01 19.79
CA GLU A 90 -1.47 -2.94 20.45
C GLU A 90 -2.16 -3.59 21.65
N PHE A 91 -2.81 -2.80 22.49
CA PHE A 91 -3.54 -3.30 23.65
C PHE A 91 -4.66 -4.28 23.26
N VAL A 92 -5.50 -3.92 22.27
CA VAL A 92 -6.60 -4.78 21.82
C VAL A 92 -6.09 -6.06 21.17
N PHE A 93 -5.05 -5.97 20.34
CA PHE A 93 -4.43 -7.14 19.71
C PHE A 93 -3.90 -8.12 20.74
N GLU A 94 -3.18 -7.64 21.75
CA GLU A 94 -2.61 -8.49 22.79
C GLU A 94 -3.70 -9.08 23.69
N GLN A 95 -4.57 -8.24 24.25
CA GLN A 95 -5.50 -8.66 25.30
C GLN A 95 -6.66 -9.53 24.79
N LYS A 96 -7.18 -9.24 23.59
CA LYS A 96 -8.35 -9.97 23.07
C LYS A 96 -7.97 -11.11 22.14
N TYR A 97 -6.96 -10.89 21.30
CA TYR A 97 -6.69 -11.76 20.15
C TYR A 97 -5.36 -12.50 20.23
N ASN A 98 -4.50 -12.20 21.21
CA ASN A 98 -3.14 -12.74 21.31
C ASN A 98 -2.36 -12.56 19.99
N LEU A 99 -2.47 -11.35 19.42
CA LEU A 99 -1.83 -10.93 18.18
C LEU A 99 -0.74 -9.90 18.46
N GLU A 100 0.33 -9.92 17.67
CA GLU A 100 1.41 -8.93 17.78
C GLU A 100 1.19 -7.75 16.83
N ILE A 101 1.37 -6.53 17.33
CA ILE A 101 1.31 -5.33 16.48
C ILE A 101 2.44 -5.31 15.44
N ALA A 102 3.59 -5.90 15.74
CA ALA A 102 4.72 -5.98 14.81
C ALA A 102 4.36 -6.73 13.52
N GLU A 103 3.58 -7.82 13.62
CA GLU A 103 3.09 -8.56 12.46
C GLU A 103 2.11 -7.71 11.64
N TYR A 104 1.19 -7.00 12.30
CA TYR A 104 0.28 -6.07 11.63
C TYR A 104 1.04 -5.00 10.84
N LEU A 105 2.00 -4.32 11.47
CA LEU A 105 2.81 -3.27 10.82
C LEU A 105 3.55 -3.83 9.61
N LYS A 106 4.13 -5.03 9.73
CA LYS A 106 4.79 -5.71 8.61
C LYS A 106 3.81 -5.95 7.46
N ILE A 107 2.62 -6.51 7.72
CA ILE A 107 1.61 -6.75 6.69
C ILE A 107 1.18 -5.44 6.02
N ARG A 108 0.94 -4.39 6.82
CA ARG A 108 0.53 -3.06 6.35
C ARG A 108 1.57 -2.42 5.43
N ILE A 109 2.85 -2.43 5.84
CA ILE A 109 3.96 -1.92 5.03
C ILE A 109 4.02 -2.69 3.71
N LYS A 110 4.04 -4.03 3.75
CA LYS A 110 4.11 -4.86 2.54
C LYS A 110 2.99 -4.54 1.55
N ARG A 111 1.75 -4.42 2.03
CA ARG A 111 0.57 -4.12 1.22
C ARG A 111 0.67 -2.74 0.55
N LYS A 112 1.07 -1.71 1.31
CA LYS A 112 1.27 -0.36 0.79
C LYS A 112 2.42 -0.31 -0.22
N THR A 113 3.53 -0.99 0.05
CA THR A 113 4.66 -1.10 -0.88
C THR A 113 4.24 -1.72 -2.21
N LEU A 114 3.49 -2.82 -2.18
CA LEU A 114 3.04 -3.49 -3.41
C LEU A 114 2.13 -2.58 -4.26
N LYS A 115 1.16 -1.90 -3.62
CA LYS A 115 0.30 -0.92 -4.30
C LYS A 115 1.13 0.18 -4.97
N LEU A 116 2.09 0.72 -4.24
CA LEU A 116 2.96 1.78 -4.72
C LEU A 116 3.85 1.31 -5.87
N LEU A 117 4.46 0.14 -5.77
CA LEU A 117 5.27 -0.46 -6.85
C LEU A 117 4.49 -0.61 -8.15
N LEU A 118 3.29 -1.20 -8.07
CA LEU A 118 2.41 -1.37 -9.23
C LEU A 118 2.04 -0.02 -9.86
N PHE A 119 1.82 1.01 -9.04
CA PHE A 119 1.55 2.35 -9.53
C PHE A 119 2.77 2.96 -10.24
N LEU A 120 3.95 2.94 -9.60
CA LEU A 120 5.19 3.49 -10.17
C LEU A 120 5.50 2.85 -11.53
N GLU A 121 5.36 1.53 -11.61
CA GLU A 121 5.51 0.80 -12.87
C GLU A 121 4.50 1.23 -13.94
N SER A 122 3.22 1.35 -13.58
CA SER A 122 2.18 1.80 -14.53
C SER A 122 2.43 3.20 -15.09
N LYS A 123 3.10 4.05 -14.30
CA LYS A 123 3.48 5.43 -14.67
C LYS A 123 4.89 5.53 -15.25
N LYS A 124 5.62 4.41 -15.34
CA LYS A 124 7.04 4.36 -15.77
C LYS A 124 7.94 5.29 -14.94
N ILE A 125 7.64 5.41 -13.65
CA ILE A 125 8.48 6.17 -12.71
C ILE A 125 9.51 5.19 -12.13
N GLU A 126 10.80 5.49 -12.31
CA GLU A 126 11.86 4.66 -11.76
C GLU A 126 11.86 4.70 -10.23
N ILE A 127 12.09 3.55 -9.59
CA ILE A 127 12.15 3.43 -8.13
C ILE A 127 13.28 4.29 -7.56
N SER A 128 14.44 4.33 -8.21
CA SER A 128 15.56 5.21 -7.86
C SER A 128 15.13 6.68 -7.83
N LYS A 129 14.37 7.11 -8.83
CA LYS A 129 13.86 8.48 -8.92
C LYS A 129 12.83 8.79 -7.85
N PHE A 130 11.92 7.84 -7.59
CA PHE A 130 10.97 7.94 -6.49
C PHE A 130 11.68 8.12 -5.14
N ILE A 131 12.69 7.29 -4.86
CA ILE A 131 13.48 7.37 -3.62
C ILE A 131 14.21 8.72 -3.55
N GLU A 132 14.83 9.17 -4.64
CA GLU A 132 15.52 10.47 -4.72
C GLU A 132 14.57 11.63 -4.36
N ILE A 133 13.36 11.63 -4.92
CA ILE A 133 12.34 12.67 -4.63
C ILE A 133 11.98 12.67 -3.15
N PHE A 134 11.53 11.53 -2.63
CA PHE A 134 10.95 11.43 -1.28
C PHE A 134 11.99 11.46 -0.16
N SER A 135 13.25 11.18 -0.45
CA SER A 135 14.36 11.25 0.52
C SER A 135 15.09 12.59 0.49
N SER A 136 14.74 13.51 -0.43
CA SER A 136 15.41 14.81 -0.50
C SER A 136 14.96 15.76 0.61
N ASP A 137 15.91 16.51 1.18
CA ASP A 137 15.61 17.56 2.15
C ASP A 137 14.66 18.62 1.57
N THR A 138 14.82 18.93 0.29
CA THR A 138 13.95 19.87 -0.42
C THR A 138 12.50 19.40 -0.39
N PHE A 139 12.22 18.13 -0.68
CA PHE A 139 10.87 17.59 -0.63
C PHE A 139 10.37 17.45 0.80
N SER A 140 11.18 16.87 1.69
CA SER A 140 10.84 16.69 3.11
C SER A 140 10.40 18.01 3.76
N ASN A 141 11.16 19.10 3.57
CA ASN A 141 10.82 20.41 4.14
C ASN A 141 9.58 21.07 3.50
N ASN A 142 8.99 20.49 2.44
CA ASN A 142 7.88 21.09 1.69
C ASN A 142 6.69 20.15 1.52
N HIS A 143 6.76 18.91 2.04
CA HIS A 143 5.77 17.87 1.77
C HIS A 143 4.34 18.32 2.14
N GLN A 144 4.15 19.02 3.25
CA GLN A 144 2.84 19.55 3.67
C GLN A 144 2.29 20.61 2.70
N ASN A 145 3.15 21.50 2.19
CA ASN A 145 2.72 22.52 1.24
C ASN A 145 2.39 21.89 -0.13
N ILE A 146 3.13 20.85 -0.52
CA ILE A 146 2.86 20.06 -1.73
C ILE A 146 1.52 19.32 -1.60
N GLU A 147 1.27 18.68 -0.46
CA GLU A 147 0.01 17.99 -0.18
C GLU A 147 -1.17 18.96 -0.27
N LYS A 148 -1.07 20.13 0.38
CA LYS A 148 -2.08 21.21 0.30
C LYS A 148 -2.31 21.66 -1.14
N LEU A 149 -1.24 21.88 -1.91
CA LEU A 149 -1.34 22.25 -3.32
C LEU A 149 -2.17 21.23 -4.10
N ILE A 150 -1.88 19.93 -3.91
CA ILE A 150 -2.52 18.85 -4.66
C ILE A 150 -3.99 18.66 -4.25
N LEU A 151 -4.30 18.80 -2.96
CA LEU A 151 -5.69 18.82 -2.49
C LEU A 151 -6.46 19.98 -3.12
N SER A 152 -5.88 21.19 -3.16
CA SER A 152 -6.50 22.34 -3.84
C SER A 152 -6.73 22.08 -5.33
N LEU A 153 -5.79 21.41 -6.02
CA LEU A 153 -5.93 21.07 -7.46
C LEU A 153 -7.11 20.15 -7.75
N ARG A 154 -7.49 19.29 -6.79
CA ARG A 154 -8.64 18.39 -6.94
C ARG A 154 -9.98 19.11 -6.85
N HIS A 155 -10.07 20.19 -6.06
CA HIS A 155 -11.31 20.94 -5.86
C HIS A 155 -11.64 21.95 -6.99
N LYS A 156 -10.79 22.04 -8.04
CA LYS A 156 -11.03 22.81 -9.28
C LYS A 156 -11.31 24.31 -9.12
N SER A 157 -10.80 24.96 -8.08
CA SER A 157 -10.79 26.43 -7.98
C SER A 157 -9.43 26.93 -7.50
N PHE A 158 -8.65 27.50 -8.42
CA PHE A 158 -7.46 28.29 -8.08
C PHE A 158 -7.78 29.76 -8.31
N ASP A 159 -7.88 30.53 -7.23
CA ASP A 159 -7.75 31.97 -7.32
C ASP A 159 -6.27 32.39 -7.24
N VAL A 160 -5.99 33.65 -7.58
CA VAL A 160 -4.63 34.20 -7.55
C VAL A 160 -4.03 34.11 -6.14
N SER A 161 -4.84 34.26 -5.09
CA SER A 161 -4.40 34.14 -3.70
C SER A 161 -3.89 32.73 -3.38
N SER A 162 -4.60 31.71 -3.85
CA SER A 162 -4.23 30.30 -3.73
C SER A 162 -2.91 30.01 -4.44
N ILE A 163 -2.73 30.52 -5.66
CA ILE A 163 -1.46 30.38 -6.40
C ILE A 163 -0.30 31.02 -5.63
N MET A 164 -0.49 32.25 -5.12
CA MET A 164 0.56 32.98 -4.40
C MET A 164 0.97 32.28 -3.10
N SER A 165 0.05 31.57 -2.44
CA SER A 165 0.33 30.80 -1.23
C SER A 165 1.31 29.63 -1.44
N PHE A 166 1.49 29.17 -2.68
CA PHE A 166 2.42 28.10 -3.06
C PHE A 166 3.67 28.62 -3.80
N SER A 167 3.85 29.93 -3.90
CA SER A 167 4.93 30.56 -4.69
C SER A 167 6.34 30.07 -4.29
N ASP A 168 6.56 29.78 -3.00
CA ASP A 168 7.84 29.29 -2.48
C ASP A 168 8.18 27.84 -2.89
N ILE A 169 7.18 27.02 -3.23
CA ILE A 169 7.42 25.68 -3.82
C ILE A 169 8.00 25.84 -5.22
N PHE A 170 7.46 26.77 -6.02
CA PHE A 170 7.87 26.98 -7.41
C PHE A 170 9.25 27.64 -7.57
N LYS A 171 9.79 28.26 -6.51
CA LYS A 171 11.17 28.77 -6.48
C LYS A 171 12.24 27.67 -6.38
N LYS A 172 11.84 26.42 -6.12
CA LYS A 172 12.77 25.31 -5.91
C LYS A 172 12.89 24.45 -7.16
N ASP A 173 13.98 24.64 -7.90
CA ASP A 173 14.25 23.95 -9.18
C ASP A 173 14.06 22.44 -9.10
N PHE A 174 14.47 21.81 -8.00
CA PHE A 174 14.27 20.37 -7.78
C PHE A 174 12.79 19.98 -7.73
N LEU A 175 11.94 20.71 -6.99
CA LEU A 175 10.51 20.41 -6.91
C LEU A 175 9.83 20.71 -8.24
N LEU A 176 10.20 21.81 -8.88
CA LEU A 176 9.66 22.21 -10.17
C LEU A 176 9.96 21.17 -11.26
N SER A 177 11.21 20.70 -11.32
CA SER A 177 11.66 19.71 -12.32
C SER A 177 10.99 18.33 -12.15
N ASN A 178 10.45 18.05 -10.96
CA ASN A 178 9.79 16.77 -10.64
C ASN A 178 8.28 16.92 -10.36
N LEU A 179 7.71 18.11 -10.58
CA LEU A 179 6.36 18.45 -10.11
C LEU A 179 5.29 17.52 -10.67
N GLU A 180 5.39 17.15 -11.95
CA GLU A 180 4.42 16.24 -12.57
C GLU A 180 4.40 14.87 -11.88
N GLN A 181 5.57 14.27 -11.66
CA GLN A 181 5.69 12.98 -10.98
C GLN A 181 5.22 13.08 -9.53
N ILE A 182 5.63 14.14 -8.83
CA ILE A 182 5.18 14.45 -7.46
C ILE A 182 3.65 14.50 -7.40
N CYS A 183 3.01 15.23 -8.32
CA CYS A 183 1.56 15.35 -8.41
C CYS A 183 0.89 14.00 -8.65
N GLN A 184 1.40 13.19 -9.59
CA GLN A 184 0.87 11.86 -9.89
C GLN A 184 0.95 10.95 -8.67
N ILE A 185 2.10 10.92 -7.99
CA ILE A 185 2.35 10.08 -6.82
C ILE A 185 1.46 10.49 -5.65
N TYR A 186 1.39 11.79 -5.32
CA TYR A 186 0.55 12.27 -4.22
C TYR A 186 -0.94 12.06 -4.50
N CYS A 187 -1.38 12.19 -5.74
CA CYS A 187 -2.75 11.85 -6.10
C CYS A 187 -3.05 10.38 -5.78
N PHE A 188 -2.17 9.48 -6.22
CA PHE A 188 -2.31 8.06 -5.91
C PHE A 188 -2.26 7.78 -4.40
N MET A 189 -1.32 8.41 -3.69
CA MET A 189 -1.20 8.33 -2.24
C MET A 189 -2.50 8.72 -1.54
N ASN A 190 -3.10 9.86 -1.91
CA ASN A 190 -4.38 10.31 -1.37
C ASN A 190 -5.51 9.31 -1.67
N ASP A 191 -5.60 8.82 -2.90
CA ASP A 191 -6.63 7.84 -3.30
C ASP A 191 -6.48 6.49 -2.56
N GLN A 192 -5.25 6.12 -2.20
CA GLN A 192 -4.94 4.88 -1.49
C GLN A 192 -4.79 5.04 0.03
N LYS A 193 -5.01 6.24 0.57
CA LYS A 193 -4.77 6.59 1.98
C LYS A 193 -3.35 6.21 2.45
N ILE A 194 -2.35 6.48 1.62
CA ILE A 194 -0.93 6.32 1.91
C ILE A 194 -0.37 7.70 2.25
N SER A 195 0.08 7.89 3.49
CA SER A 195 0.69 9.15 3.92
C SER A 195 2.14 9.28 3.46
N TYR A 196 2.68 10.50 3.52
CA TYR A 196 4.13 10.73 3.35
C TYR A 196 4.96 9.88 4.32
N PHE A 197 4.55 9.75 5.58
CA PHE A 197 5.27 8.97 6.58
C PHE A 197 5.29 7.47 6.25
N ASP A 198 4.19 6.92 5.72
CA ASP A 198 4.15 5.54 5.23
C ASP A 198 5.18 5.35 4.10
N VAL A 199 5.30 6.30 3.18
CA VAL A 199 6.31 6.25 2.11
C VAL A 199 7.72 6.23 2.67
N ILE A 200 8.01 7.08 3.66
CA ILE A 200 9.33 7.11 4.31
C ILE A 200 9.64 5.79 5.01
N GLU A 201 8.65 5.20 5.69
CA GLU A 201 8.81 3.88 6.32
C GLU A 201 9.06 2.78 5.28
N ILE A 202 8.32 2.79 4.17
CA ILE A 202 8.51 1.87 3.05
C ILE A 202 9.93 1.97 2.50
N ILE A 203 10.43 3.18 2.24
CA ILE A 203 11.79 3.40 1.76
C ILE A 203 12.82 2.87 2.77
N LYS A 204 12.68 3.23 4.05
CA LYS A 204 13.60 2.81 5.11
C LYS A 204 13.61 1.30 5.37
N SER A 205 12.48 0.63 5.15
CA SER A 205 12.37 -0.82 5.34
C SER A 205 13.19 -1.64 4.36
N GLY A 206 13.65 -1.04 3.24
CA GLY A 206 14.33 -1.75 2.15
C GLY A 206 13.40 -2.69 1.36
N TYR A 207 12.10 -2.72 1.66
CA TYR A 207 11.17 -3.65 1.05
C TYR A 207 10.94 -3.36 -0.45
N LEU A 208 11.13 -2.10 -0.88
CA LEU A 208 11.08 -1.71 -2.29
C LEU A 208 12.11 -2.48 -3.13
N ASP A 209 13.36 -2.54 -2.67
CA ASP A 209 14.44 -3.22 -3.38
C ASP A 209 14.26 -4.73 -3.38
N SER A 210 13.86 -5.29 -2.23
CA SER A 210 13.57 -6.74 -2.09
C SER A 210 12.45 -7.17 -3.04
N CYS A 211 11.35 -6.42 -3.09
CA CYS A 211 10.24 -6.74 -3.99
C CYS A 211 10.61 -6.59 -5.46
N LYS A 212 11.42 -5.58 -5.80
CA LYS A 212 11.92 -5.42 -7.18
C LYS A 212 12.74 -6.64 -7.60
N GLN A 213 13.67 -7.08 -6.76
CA GLN A 213 14.49 -8.26 -7.04
C GLN A 213 13.63 -9.52 -7.22
N GLU A 214 12.65 -9.74 -6.35
CA GLU A 214 11.72 -10.88 -6.47
C GLU A 214 10.93 -10.83 -7.79
N ILE A 215 10.49 -9.64 -8.21
CA ILE A 215 9.78 -9.43 -9.48
C ILE A 215 10.70 -9.73 -10.67
N ASP A 216 11.95 -9.26 -10.65
CA ASP A 216 12.92 -9.48 -11.71
C ASP A 216 13.22 -10.99 -11.84
N ASP A 217 13.43 -11.68 -10.72
CA ASP A 217 13.65 -13.14 -10.67
C ASP A 217 12.46 -13.93 -11.20
N LEU A 218 11.23 -13.55 -10.83
CA LEU A 218 10.00 -14.18 -11.31
C LEU A 218 9.79 -13.92 -12.80
N SER A 219 10.06 -12.71 -13.27
CA SER A 219 9.95 -12.35 -14.68
C SER A 219 10.90 -13.17 -15.54
N GLU A 220 12.12 -13.41 -15.06
CA GLU A 220 13.08 -14.26 -15.76
C GLU A 220 12.64 -15.74 -15.78
N LYS A 221 12.11 -16.26 -14.67
CA LYS A 221 11.53 -17.62 -14.63
C LYS A 221 10.38 -17.77 -15.62
N ILE A 222 9.48 -16.79 -15.70
CA ILE A 222 8.38 -16.78 -16.67
C ILE A 222 8.92 -16.80 -18.10
N ARG A 223 9.91 -15.95 -18.41
CA ARG A 223 10.54 -15.90 -19.74
C ARG A 223 11.13 -17.26 -20.16
N LEU A 224 11.79 -17.95 -19.23
CA LEU A 224 12.34 -19.30 -19.46
C LEU A 224 11.23 -20.32 -19.73
N GLN A 225 10.16 -20.31 -18.94
CA GLN A 225 9.00 -21.19 -19.12
C GLN A 225 8.29 -20.93 -20.46
N GLU A 226 8.11 -19.68 -20.86
CA GLU A 226 7.52 -19.32 -22.16
C GLU A 226 8.36 -19.84 -23.34
N SER A 227 9.69 -19.80 -23.20
CA SER A 227 10.62 -20.36 -24.19
C SER A 227 10.49 -21.89 -24.30
N GLU A 228 10.38 -22.57 -23.16
CA GLU A 228 10.18 -24.02 -23.11
C GLU A 228 8.83 -24.43 -23.72
N ILE A 229 7.75 -23.72 -23.40
CA ILE A 229 6.42 -23.93 -23.99
C ILE A 229 6.47 -23.80 -25.52
N LYS A 230 7.18 -22.79 -26.05
CA LYS A 230 7.36 -22.63 -27.51
C LYS A 230 8.09 -23.83 -28.12
N LYS A 231 9.14 -24.33 -27.45
CA LYS A 231 9.90 -25.50 -27.92
C LYS A 231 9.03 -26.77 -27.93
N LEU A 232 8.28 -27.01 -26.86
CA LEU A 232 7.38 -28.16 -26.75
C LEU A 232 6.25 -28.08 -27.78
N SER A 233 5.69 -26.89 -28.01
CA SER A 233 4.66 -26.66 -29.04
C SER A 233 5.17 -27.03 -30.44
N LEU A 234 6.40 -26.65 -30.78
CA LEU A 234 7.03 -27.01 -32.05
C LEU A 234 7.29 -28.52 -32.18
N GLN A 235 7.67 -29.19 -31.10
CA GLN A 235 7.86 -30.64 -31.09
C GLN A 235 6.53 -31.38 -31.29
N LEU A 236 5.46 -30.92 -30.66
CA LEU A 236 4.12 -31.47 -30.82
C LEU A 236 3.64 -31.32 -32.26
N GLU A 237 3.85 -30.15 -32.88
CA GLU A 237 3.49 -29.92 -34.28
C GLU A 237 4.21 -30.90 -35.23
N LYS A 238 5.52 -31.10 -35.03
CA LYS A 238 6.30 -32.09 -35.80
C LYS A 238 5.82 -33.52 -35.57
N ALA A 239 5.45 -33.87 -34.34
CA ALA A 239 4.93 -35.19 -34.02
C ALA A 239 3.57 -35.44 -34.72
N ASN A 240 2.69 -34.44 -34.73
CA ASN A 240 1.41 -34.51 -35.44
C ASN A 240 1.59 -34.68 -36.95
N GLN A 241 2.48 -33.89 -37.58
CA GLN A 241 2.80 -34.05 -39.00
C GLN A 241 3.30 -35.48 -39.34
N LYS A 242 4.11 -36.07 -38.46
CA LYS A 242 4.59 -37.44 -38.63
C LYS A 242 3.47 -38.47 -38.47
N LEU A 243 2.54 -38.23 -37.54
CA LEU A 243 1.39 -39.11 -37.30
C LEU A 243 0.42 -39.07 -38.48
N ASP A 244 0.18 -37.89 -39.06
CA ASP A 244 -0.64 -37.72 -40.26
C ASP A 244 -0.01 -38.42 -41.47
N LEU A 245 1.32 -38.34 -41.64
CA LEU A 245 2.04 -39.08 -42.67
C LEU A 245 1.86 -40.60 -42.52
N LEU A 246 2.03 -41.13 -41.29
CA LEU A 246 1.86 -42.55 -41.01
C LEU A 246 0.41 -43.00 -41.23
N ARG A 247 -0.58 -42.17 -40.87
CA ARG A 247 -2.00 -42.43 -41.17
C ARG A 247 -2.26 -42.51 -42.67
N GLY A 248 -1.70 -41.58 -43.45
CA GLY A 248 -1.81 -41.62 -44.92
C GLY A 248 -1.20 -42.88 -45.52
N GLN A 249 -0.01 -43.28 -45.04
CA GLN A 249 0.65 -44.53 -45.48
C GLN A 249 -0.17 -45.78 -45.13
N LEU A 250 -0.75 -45.83 -43.92
CA LEU A 250 -1.59 -46.94 -43.50
C LEU A 250 -2.87 -47.04 -44.35
N ASN A 251 -3.52 -45.92 -44.64
CA ASN A 251 -4.73 -45.92 -45.48
C ASN A 251 -4.42 -46.45 -46.88
N HIS A 252 -3.30 -46.03 -47.50
CA HIS A 252 -2.87 -46.57 -48.79
C HIS A 252 -2.64 -48.09 -48.75
N LEU A 253 -1.98 -48.59 -47.69
CA LEU A 253 -1.76 -50.03 -47.53
C LEU A 253 -3.06 -50.82 -47.35
N LEU A 254 -4.07 -50.22 -46.72
CA LEU A 254 -5.38 -50.85 -46.55
C LEU A 254 -6.21 -50.83 -47.83
N ASP A 255 -6.05 -49.81 -48.69
CA ASP A 255 -6.73 -49.74 -50.00
C ASP A 255 -6.16 -50.76 -51.02
N ASP A 256 -4.92 -51.21 -50.82
CA ASP A 256 -4.23 -52.20 -51.67
C ASP A 256 -4.53 -53.67 -51.28
N ILE A 257 -5.34 -53.91 -50.24
CA ILE A 257 -5.76 -55.25 -49.74
C ILE A 257 -7.22 -55.54 -50.12
#